data_AF-A4CTM3-F1
#
_entry.id   AF-A4CTM3-F1
#
_cell.length_a   1.000
_cell.length_b   1.000
_cell.length_c   1.000
_cell.angle_alpha   90.00
_cell.angle_beta   90.00
_cell.angle_gamma   90.00
#
_symmetry.space_group_name_H-M   'P 1'
#
loop_
_entity.id
_entity.type
_entity.pdbx_description
1 polymer ?
#
loop_
_entity_poly.entity_id
_entity_poly.type
_entity_poly.pdbx_seq_one_letter_code
_entity_poly.pdbx_strand_id
1 'polypeptide(L)'
;MPANSKSLLKRLAVDLAKLCSNPDDLDHAFDLLNASYGTDVAQAARNRLKEDPSIQPLIAEQYWGEWPSLSDLRSMPAGSLGHVYGTFMASQGLNQLPNPQLGDSVSCEDTYLQHRIRHTHDIWHVIAGLPITMAGEAAANGLTTEQLRWPGSALLISADLIHRVSESEASQTKGSDRTVDLGVAVAYGLSLGARAKPLLAQRWEEGWERPLSDWRDALGISDLIAQSPFPPLAGDRSPLPSATIVGSWSLESLTIRDAGGAEAVPIWGEQPLGQLTYTADGRMSAVLCKAGRSTRSPSAGAADVAEQADLFRHSYGYAGRYSLTAAGVVHHVEVAADPNWIGTDQHRITHLENDQLTITTTAIPSVVSPDPVSYEAIWRKLPSAQAAIATPR
;
A
#
# COMPACT_ATOMS: atom_id res chain seq x y z
N MET A 1 45.03 9.60 0.80
CA MET A 1 43.85 9.72 1.69
C MET A 1 44.32 10.11 3.08
N PRO A 2 43.83 11.22 3.66
CA PRO A 2 44.18 11.61 5.03
C PRO A 2 43.71 10.57 6.05
N ALA A 3 44.34 10.53 7.23
CA ALA A 3 44.09 9.52 8.26
C ALA A 3 42.60 9.47 8.71
N ASN A 4 41.91 10.62 8.71
CA ASN A 4 40.47 10.73 9.00
C ASN A 4 39.57 10.04 7.96
N SER A 5 39.95 10.02 6.68
CA SER A 5 39.16 9.33 5.65
C SER A 5 39.28 7.81 5.78
N LYS A 6 40.43 7.31 6.23
CA LYS A 6 40.63 5.85 6.45
C LYS A 6 39.85 5.34 7.66
N SER A 7 39.71 6.12 8.73
CA SER A 7 38.89 5.74 9.89
C SER A 7 37.40 5.79 9.54
N LEU A 8 36.96 6.79 8.77
CA LEU A 8 35.59 6.91 8.29
C LEU A 8 35.18 5.72 7.39
N LEU A 9 35.99 5.38 6.39
CA LEU A 9 35.71 4.25 5.49
C LEU A 9 35.63 2.92 6.25
N LYS A 10 36.45 2.73 7.29
CA LYS A 10 36.37 1.55 8.16
C LYS A 10 35.05 1.50 8.93
N ARG A 11 34.60 2.65 9.47
CA ARG A 11 33.30 2.74 10.17
C ARG A 11 32.15 2.38 9.23
N LEU A 12 32.08 3.04 8.07
CA LEU A 12 31.07 2.76 7.04
C LEU A 12 31.07 1.29 6.61
N ALA A 13 32.26 0.67 6.45
CA ALA A 13 32.35 -0.75 6.10
C ALA A 13 31.84 -1.68 7.21
N VAL A 14 32.03 -1.31 8.48
CA VAL A 14 31.49 -2.06 9.62
C VAL A 14 29.97 -1.97 9.65
N ASP A 15 29.42 -0.76 9.56
CA ASP A 15 27.98 -0.53 9.57
C ASP A 15 27.31 -1.23 8.38
N LEU A 16 27.91 -1.13 7.18
CA LEU A 16 27.45 -1.83 5.99
C LEU A 16 27.45 -3.36 6.18
N ALA A 17 28.52 -3.94 6.73
CA ALA A 17 28.60 -5.38 6.98
C ALA A 17 27.57 -5.86 8.01
N LYS A 18 27.24 -5.02 9.00
CA LYS A 18 26.18 -5.28 9.97
C LYS A 18 24.81 -5.31 9.29
N LEU A 19 24.52 -4.34 8.44
CA LEU A 19 23.29 -4.28 7.66
C LEU A 19 23.16 -5.43 6.65
N CYS A 20 24.26 -5.86 6.02
CA CYS A 20 24.26 -7.07 5.19
C CYS A 20 23.85 -8.33 5.97
N SER A 21 24.14 -8.36 7.28
CA SER A 21 23.79 -9.49 8.15
C SER A 21 22.38 -9.36 8.72
N ASN A 22 21.93 -8.14 8.99
CA ASN A 22 20.61 -7.81 9.54
C ASN A 22 20.12 -6.46 8.97
N PRO A 23 19.26 -6.44 7.94
CA PRO A 23 18.79 -5.21 7.32
C PRO A 23 17.89 -4.37 8.25
N ASP A 24 17.28 -4.99 9.25
CA ASP A 24 16.40 -4.31 10.22
C ASP A 24 17.18 -3.63 11.37
N ASP A 25 18.52 -3.60 11.32
CA ASP A 25 19.37 -2.94 12.31
C ASP A 25 19.36 -1.40 12.11
N LEU A 26 18.30 -0.76 12.60
CA LEU A 26 18.07 0.68 12.44
C LEU A 26 19.20 1.54 13.02
N ASP A 27 19.86 1.10 14.09
CA ASP A 27 20.96 1.85 14.71
C ASP A 27 22.14 1.97 13.73
N HIS A 28 22.57 0.84 13.15
CA HIS A 28 23.64 0.87 12.15
C HIS A 28 23.21 1.55 10.85
N ALA A 29 21.93 1.49 10.48
CA ALA A 29 21.41 2.25 9.34
C ALA A 29 21.54 3.76 9.59
N PHE A 30 21.15 4.25 10.77
CA PHE A 30 21.30 5.66 11.12
C PHE A 30 22.75 6.09 11.23
N ASP A 31 23.63 5.28 11.83
CA ASP A 31 25.06 5.56 11.91
C ASP A 31 25.70 5.64 10.52
N LEU A 32 25.37 4.71 9.62
CA LEU A 32 25.84 4.72 8.23
C LEU A 32 25.38 5.98 7.50
N LEU A 33 24.10 6.34 7.62
CA LEU A 33 23.55 7.56 7.03
C LEU A 33 24.30 8.78 7.57
N ASN A 34 24.32 8.98 8.89
CA ASN A 34 24.97 10.14 9.51
C ASN A 34 26.46 10.24 9.13
N ALA A 35 27.20 9.13 9.16
CA ALA A 35 28.62 9.10 8.80
C ALA A 35 28.86 9.39 7.30
N SER A 36 28.01 8.85 6.42
CA SER A 36 28.14 9.06 4.97
C SER A 36 27.82 10.50 4.56
N TYR A 37 26.98 11.21 5.33
CA TYR A 37 26.66 12.61 5.11
C TYR A 37 27.88 13.52 5.25
N GLY A 38 28.84 13.20 6.11
CA GLY A 38 30.06 14.00 6.31
C GLY A 38 31.10 13.89 5.18
N THR A 39 30.86 13.10 4.12
CA THR A 39 31.84 12.84 3.07
C THR A 39 31.90 13.94 1.99
N ASP A 40 33.04 14.04 1.29
CA ASP A 40 33.20 14.96 0.15
C ASP A 40 32.19 14.69 -0.98
N VAL A 41 31.83 13.41 -1.20
CA VAL A 41 30.80 13.01 -2.16
C VAL A 41 29.44 13.55 -1.74
N ALA A 42 29.09 13.42 -0.45
CA ALA A 42 27.86 14.00 0.08
C ALA A 42 27.89 15.54 0.07
N GLN A 43 29.06 16.18 0.21
CA GLN A 43 29.18 17.64 0.06
C GLN A 43 28.84 18.10 -1.36
N ALA A 44 29.30 17.38 -2.39
CA ALA A 44 28.94 17.69 -3.77
C ALA A 44 27.42 17.54 -3.99
N ALA A 45 26.81 16.50 -3.42
CA ALA A 45 25.37 16.30 -3.44
C ALA A 45 24.61 17.47 -2.77
N ARG A 46 25.04 17.92 -1.58
CA ARG A 46 24.45 19.08 -0.90
C ARG A 46 24.58 20.37 -1.70
N ASN A 47 25.75 20.63 -2.29
CA ASN A 47 25.96 21.82 -3.10
C ASN A 47 25.00 21.85 -4.30
N ARG A 48 24.81 20.72 -4.97
CA ARG A 48 23.81 20.59 -6.02
C ARG A 48 22.39 20.90 -5.52
N LEU A 49 21.99 20.38 -4.36
CA LEU A 49 20.66 20.67 -3.80
C LEU A 49 20.49 22.16 -3.50
N LYS A 50 21.54 22.84 -3.03
CA LYS A 50 21.55 24.29 -2.77
C LYS A 50 21.51 25.14 -4.05
N GLU A 51 22.04 24.61 -5.15
CA GLU A 51 22.00 25.27 -6.46
C GLU A 51 20.66 25.10 -7.18
N ASP A 52 19.80 24.16 -6.75
CA ASP A 52 18.50 23.92 -7.37
C ASP A 52 17.52 25.10 -7.09
N PRO A 53 17.04 25.81 -8.12
CA PRO A 53 16.16 26.97 -7.94
C PRO A 53 14.83 26.65 -7.24
N SER A 54 14.37 25.39 -7.31
CA SER A 54 13.15 24.96 -6.63
C SER A 54 13.34 24.75 -5.13
N ILE A 55 14.57 24.48 -4.69
CA ILE A 55 14.91 24.21 -3.28
C ILE A 55 15.40 25.49 -2.59
N GLN A 56 16.06 26.40 -3.33
CA GLN A 56 16.61 27.66 -2.79
C GLN A 56 15.65 28.46 -1.89
N PRO A 57 14.37 28.67 -2.24
CA PRO A 57 13.45 29.39 -1.36
C PRO A 57 13.28 28.72 0.00
N LEU A 58 13.19 27.39 0.04
CA LEU A 58 13.05 26.64 1.29
C LEU A 58 14.28 26.79 2.18
N ILE A 59 15.48 26.82 1.61
CA ILE A 59 16.74 26.98 2.37
C ILE A 59 16.85 28.40 2.90
N ALA A 60 16.59 29.40 2.06
CA ALA A 60 16.66 30.80 2.43
C ALA A 60 15.69 31.15 3.57
N GLU A 61 14.49 30.55 3.55
CA GLU A 61 13.47 30.74 4.58
C GLU A 61 13.63 29.80 5.78
N GLN A 62 14.46 28.74 5.66
CA GLN A 62 14.44 27.58 6.56
C GLN A 62 13.02 27.10 6.85
N TYR A 63 12.22 27.01 5.78
CA TYR A 63 10.77 26.84 5.89
C TYR A 63 10.39 25.60 6.71
N TRP A 64 9.60 25.83 7.76
CA TRP A 64 9.04 24.81 8.62
C TRP A 64 7.60 25.17 8.94
N GLY A 65 6.66 24.56 8.21
CA GLY A 65 5.24 24.83 8.36
C GLY A 65 4.60 24.10 9.55
N GLU A 66 3.27 24.08 9.57
CA GLU A 66 2.52 23.38 10.60
C GLU A 66 2.49 21.87 10.37
N TRP A 67 2.72 21.11 11.44
CA TRP A 67 2.67 19.65 11.47
C TRP A 67 1.53 19.21 12.40
N PRO A 68 0.36 18.82 11.86
CA PRO A 68 -0.77 18.39 12.66
C PRO A 68 -0.47 17.07 13.39
N SER A 69 -1.26 16.77 14.43
CA SER A 69 -1.13 15.49 15.11
C SER A 69 -1.56 14.33 14.20
N LEU A 70 -1.08 13.11 14.47
CA LEU A 70 -1.54 11.91 13.75
C LEU A 70 -3.07 11.71 13.83
N SER A 71 -3.69 12.15 14.92
CA SER A 71 -5.14 12.11 15.07
C SER A 71 -5.83 13.08 14.11
N ASP A 72 -5.33 14.32 14.01
CA ASP A 72 -5.88 15.34 13.12
C ASP A 72 -5.70 14.93 11.66
N LEU A 73 -4.51 14.45 11.30
CA LEU A 73 -4.19 13.94 9.96
C LEU A 73 -5.16 12.85 9.53
N ARG A 74 -5.47 11.87 10.39
CA ARG A 74 -6.43 10.79 10.08
C ARG A 74 -7.87 11.29 9.92
N SER A 75 -8.21 12.43 10.53
CA SER A 75 -9.55 13.03 10.42
C SER A 75 -9.75 13.87 9.14
N MET A 76 -8.67 14.16 8.42
CA MET A 76 -8.71 14.89 7.15
C MET A 76 -9.47 14.11 6.05
N PRO A 77 -9.88 14.78 4.96
CA PRO A 77 -10.65 14.15 3.89
C PRO A 77 -9.98 12.88 3.37
N ALA A 78 -10.77 11.82 3.16
CA ALA A 78 -10.24 10.55 2.69
C ALA A 78 -9.60 10.70 1.29
N GLY A 79 -8.42 10.11 1.08
CA GLY A 79 -7.62 10.28 -0.13
C GLY A 79 -6.78 11.57 -0.19
N SER A 80 -6.86 12.44 0.82
CA SER A 80 -5.91 13.54 1.00
C SER A 80 -4.54 13.05 1.49
N LEU A 81 -3.49 13.85 1.27
CA LEU A 81 -2.14 13.56 1.76
C LEU A 81 -2.14 13.27 3.26
N GLY A 82 -2.80 14.11 4.05
CA GLY A 82 -2.85 14.00 5.50
C GLY A 82 -3.57 12.74 5.97
N HIS A 83 -4.72 12.41 5.36
CA HIS A 83 -5.45 11.20 5.70
C HIS A 83 -4.63 9.93 5.40
N VAL A 84 -3.99 9.88 4.22
CA VAL A 84 -3.18 8.73 3.80
C VAL A 84 -1.94 8.61 4.69
N TYR A 85 -1.24 9.71 4.94
CA TYR A 85 -0.05 9.74 5.78
C TYR A 85 -0.36 9.36 7.24
N GLY A 86 -1.41 9.94 7.83
CA GLY A 86 -1.82 9.59 9.19
C GLY A 86 -2.27 8.12 9.31
N THR A 87 -2.91 7.57 8.27
CA THR A 87 -3.30 6.15 8.22
C THR A 87 -2.09 5.24 8.07
N PHE A 88 -1.16 5.60 7.19
CA PHE A 88 0.10 4.88 6.97
C PHE A 88 0.92 4.78 8.27
N MET A 89 1.19 5.92 8.92
CA MET A 89 1.95 5.96 10.18
C MET A 89 1.30 5.13 11.28
N ALA A 90 -0.04 5.22 11.43
CA ALA A 90 -0.78 4.46 12.42
C ALA A 90 -0.77 2.94 12.14
N SER A 91 -0.85 2.53 10.87
CA SER A 91 -0.87 1.12 10.47
C SER A 91 0.42 0.37 10.77
N GLN A 92 1.54 1.11 10.86
CA GLN A 92 2.87 0.57 11.05
C GLN A 92 3.37 0.71 12.49
N GLY A 93 2.58 1.32 13.38
CA GLY A 93 3.00 1.60 14.76
C GLY A 93 4.21 2.54 14.85
N LEU A 94 4.47 3.32 13.78
CA LEU A 94 5.64 4.19 13.69
C LEU A 94 5.42 5.49 14.47
N ASN A 95 6.48 5.93 15.14
CA ASN A 95 6.61 7.30 15.63
C ASN A 95 7.51 8.09 14.67
N GLN A 96 7.47 9.41 14.78
CA GLN A 96 8.35 10.29 14.02
C GLN A 96 9.82 9.91 14.24
N LEU A 97 10.59 9.83 13.14
CA LEU A 97 12.00 9.47 13.17
C LEU A 97 12.81 10.45 14.05
N PRO A 98 13.86 9.98 14.76
CA PRO A 98 14.70 10.86 15.55
C PRO A 98 15.43 11.89 14.68
N ASN A 99 15.72 13.04 15.29
CA ASN A 99 16.53 14.08 14.66
C ASN A 99 17.91 13.53 14.24
N PRO A 100 18.44 13.92 13.07
CA PRO A 100 19.76 13.50 12.63
C PRO A 100 20.85 14.00 13.59
N GLN A 101 21.86 13.16 13.83
CA GLN A 101 23.04 13.56 14.61
C GLN A 101 24.10 14.11 13.65
N LEU A 102 24.33 15.42 13.71
CA LEU A 102 25.26 16.13 12.84
C LEU A 102 26.48 16.60 13.64
N GLY A 103 27.65 16.64 13.00
CA GLY A 103 28.86 17.17 13.62
C GLY A 103 28.84 18.70 13.68
N ASP A 104 29.57 19.28 14.65
CA ASP A 104 29.63 20.73 14.92
C ASP A 104 30.12 21.61 13.76
N SER A 105 30.65 21.00 12.69
CA SER A 105 31.18 21.69 11.51
C SER A 105 30.19 21.80 10.34
N VAL A 106 28.98 21.26 10.49
CA VAL A 106 27.94 21.32 9.45
C VAL A 106 27.30 22.71 9.44
N SER A 107 27.15 23.28 8.24
CA SER A 107 26.55 24.62 8.08
C SER A 107 25.06 24.61 8.43
N CYS A 108 24.49 25.77 8.79
CA CYS A 108 23.07 25.89 9.11
C CYS A 108 22.15 25.44 7.96
N GLU A 109 22.53 25.73 6.71
CA GLU A 109 21.81 25.26 5.52
C GLU A 109 21.85 23.74 5.36
N ASP A 110 23.03 23.13 5.57
CA ASP A 110 23.21 21.69 5.48
C ASP A 110 22.46 20.98 6.63
N THR A 111 22.44 21.58 7.83
CA THR A 111 21.62 21.13 8.96
C THR A 111 20.13 21.16 8.60
N TYR A 112 19.63 22.28 8.09
CA TYR A 112 18.24 22.40 7.65
C TYR A 112 17.88 21.33 6.59
N LEU A 113 18.71 21.14 5.58
CA LEU A 113 18.51 20.12 4.54
C LEU A 113 18.39 18.72 5.14
N GLN A 114 19.30 18.34 6.05
CA GLN A 114 19.27 17.01 6.66
C GLN A 114 18.03 16.81 7.54
N HIS A 115 17.65 17.82 8.33
CA HIS A 115 16.42 17.76 9.13
C HIS A 115 15.20 17.60 8.22
N ARG A 116 15.10 18.40 7.16
CA ARG A 116 13.98 18.31 6.21
C ARG A 116 13.92 16.93 5.54
N ILE A 117 15.03 16.43 5.02
CA ILE A 117 15.13 15.07 4.43
C ILE A 117 14.62 14.02 5.41
N ARG A 118 15.07 14.07 6.68
CA ARG A 118 14.66 13.10 7.71
C ARG A 118 13.16 13.17 8.02
N HIS A 119 12.60 14.37 8.15
CA HIS A 119 11.20 14.54 8.57
C HIS A 119 10.20 14.31 7.45
N THR A 120 10.59 14.57 6.20
CA THR A 120 9.72 14.34 5.04
C THR A 120 9.89 12.95 4.42
N HIS A 121 10.82 12.14 4.94
CA HIS A 121 11.08 10.78 4.45
C HIS A 121 9.79 9.94 4.35
N ASP A 122 9.03 9.86 5.43
CA ASP A 122 7.82 9.02 5.48
C ASP A 122 6.69 9.59 4.60
N ILE A 123 6.71 10.90 4.32
CA ILE A 123 5.83 11.51 3.31
C ILE A 123 6.20 11.01 1.91
N TRP A 124 7.49 10.83 1.63
CA TRP A 124 7.94 10.33 0.33
C TRP A 124 7.51 8.90 0.07
N HIS A 125 7.45 8.04 1.10
CA HIS A 125 6.80 6.72 1.00
C HIS A 125 5.36 6.84 0.54
N VAL A 126 4.57 7.71 1.19
CA VAL A 126 3.15 7.92 0.87
C VAL A 126 2.95 8.45 -0.55
N ILE A 127 3.70 9.48 -0.92
CA ILE A 127 3.64 10.08 -2.26
C ILE A 127 3.99 9.06 -3.35
N ALA A 128 5.03 8.25 -3.11
CA ALA A 128 5.52 7.24 -4.04
C ALA A 128 4.77 5.90 -3.99
N GLY A 129 3.84 5.71 -3.05
CA GLY A 129 3.11 4.46 -2.87
C GLY A 129 3.98 3.29 -2.40
N LEU A 130 5.01 3.57 -1.59
CA LEU A 130 6.02 2.60 -1.16
C LEU A 130 5.72 2.09 0.25
N PRO A 131 5.50 0.78 0.45
CA PRO A 131 5.28 0.23 1.79
C PRO A 131 6.60 0.16 2.58
N ILE A 132 6.54 -0.05 3.89
CA ILE A 132 7.75 -0.24 4.73
C ILE A 132 8.22 -1.71 4.77
N THR A 133 8.19 -2.37 3.62
CA THR A 133 8.76 -3.71 3.45
C THR A 133 10.21 -3.55 3.00
N MET A 134 11.05 -4.58 3.11
CA MET A 134 12.42 -4.49 2.58
C MET A 134 12.46 -4.07 1.09
N ALA A 135 11.50 -4.55 0.28
CA ALA A 135 11.40 -4.12 -1.11
C ALA A 135 10.96 -2.65 -1.22
N GLY A 136 9.97 -2.22 -0.43
CA GLY A 136 9.51 -0.83 -0.44
C GLY A 136 10.58 0.17 0.06
N GLU A 137 11.34 -0.19 1.09
CA GLU A 137 12.50 0.58 1.58
C GLU A 137 13.60 0.67 0.52
N ALA A 138 13.90 -0.43 -0.18
CA ALA A 138 14.87 -0.40 -1.27
C ALA A 138 14.42 0.50 -2.44
N ALA A 139 13.12 0.56 -2.73
CA ALA A 139 12.56 1.52 -3.67
C ALA A 139 12.68 2.97 -3.17
N ALA A 140 12.43 3.23 -1.88
CA ALA A 140 12.60 4.55 -1.27
C ALA A 140 14.07 4.99 -1.29
N ASN A 141 14.99 4.07 -1.02
CA ASN A 141 16.42 4.28 -1.17
C ASN A 141 16.81 4.54 -2.62
N GLY A 142 16.20 3.85 -3.60
CA GLY A 142 16.39 4.13 -5.03
C GLY A 142 15.96 5.55 -5.41
N LEU A 143 14.78 5.96 -4.95
CA LEU A 143 14.24 7.31 -5.16
C LEU A 143 15.16 8.38 -4.57
N THR A 144 15.59 8.20 -3.31
CA THR A 144 16.46 9.16 -2.62
C THR A 144 17.89 9.14 -3.17
N THR A 145 18.38 7.99 -3.63
CA THR A 145 19.66 7.89 -4.35
C THR A 145 19.65 8.77 -5.60
N GLU A 146 18.57 8.75 -6.39
CA GLU A 146 18.50 9.55 -7.61
C GLU A 146 18.27 11.04 -7.31
N GLN A 147 17.33 11.38 -6.42
CA GLN A 147 17.00 12.79 -6.14
C GLN A 147 18.07 13.50 -5.30
N LEU A 148 18.51 12.87 -4.21
CA LEU A 148 19.45 13.47 -3.28
C LEU A 148 20.90 13.24 -3.71
N ARG A 149 21.18 12.21 -4.52
CA ARG A 149 22.53 11.80 -4.93
C ARG A 149 23.46 11.55 -3.74
N TRP A 150 22.86 11.20 -2.61
CA TRP A 150 23.55 10.97 -1.37
C TRP A 150 24.10 9.53 -1.35
N PRO A 151 25.39 9.31 -1.06
CA PRO A 151 25.96 7.96 -0.94
C PRO A 151 25.28 7.05 0.08
N GLY A 152 24.65 7.58 1.14
CA GLY A 152 24.02 6.78 2.18
C GLY A 152 22.94 5.84 1.65
N SER A 153 21.97 6.37 0.89
CA SER A 153 20.89 5.58 0.29
C SER A 153 21.42 4.49 -0.65
N ALA A 154 22.46 4.78 -1.44
CA ALA A 154 23.08 3.80 -2.34
C ALA A 154 23.80 2.67 -1.57
N LEU A 155 24.40 2.98 -0.42
CA LEU A 155 25.00 2.00 0.47
C LEU A 155 23.94 1.10 1.11
N LEU A 156 22.77 1.65 1.49
CA LEU A 156 21.64 0.85 1.98
C LEU A 156 21.14 -0.14 0.92
N ILE A 157 20.93 0.31 -0.33
CA ILE A 157 20.59 -0.60 -1.46
C ILE A 157 21.63 -1.71 -1.60
N SER A 158 22.91 -1.36 -1.46
CA SER A 158 24.01 -2.34 -1.57
C SER A 158 23.94 -3.37 -0.44
N ALA A 159 23.61 -2.94 0.78
CA ALA A 159 23.43 -3.83 1.92
C ALA A 159 22.29 -4.83 1.67
N ASP A 160 21.13 -4.33 1.21
CA ASP A 160 19.94 -5.14 0.94
C ASP A 160 20.21 -6.19 -0.17
N LEU A 161 20.91 -5.78 -1.23
CA LEU A 161 21.28 -6.67 -2.33
C LEU A 161 22.27 -7.77 -1.87
N ILE A 162 23.23 -7.44 -1.00
CA ILE A 162 24.17 -8.42 -0.44
C ILE A 162 23.45 -9.36 0.53
N HIS A 163 22.59 -8.83 1.40
CA HIS A 163 21.81 -9.62 2.35
C HIS A 163 21.04 -10.73 1.64
N ARG A 164 20.40 -10.38 0.51
CA ARG A 164 19.62 -11.29 -0.32
C ARG A 164 20.42 -12.48 -0.88
N VAL A 165 21.75 -12.40 -0.98
CA VAL A 165 22.61 -13.52 -1.41
C VAL A 165 22.63 -14.65 -0.37
N SER A 166 22.43 -14.31 0.91
CA SER A 166 22.49 -15.27 2.02
C SER A 166 21.14 -15.90 2.36
N GLU A 167 20.03 -15.39 1.81
CA GLU A 167 18.70 -15.96 1.99
C GLU A 167 18.51 -17.20 1.11
N SER A 168 18.28 -18.37 1.72
CA SER A 168 17.99 -19.60 0.98
C SER A 168 16.54 -19.64 0.49
N GLU A 169 16.28 -20.35 -0.61
CA GLU A 169 14.91 -20.62 -1.08
C GLU A 169 14.03 -21.28 -0.01
N ALA A 170 14.62 -22.03 0.91
CA ALA A 170 13.91 -22.64 2.04
C ALA A 170 13.52 -21.62 3.14
N SER A 171 14.26 -20.50 3.29
CA SER A 171 13.89 -19.40 4.20
C SER A 171 12.83 -18.47 3.60
N GLN A 172 12.54 -18.58 2.30
CA GLN A 172 11.48 -17.84 1.61
C GLN A 172 10.06 -18.21 2.09
N THR A 173 9.91 -19.26 2.89
CA THR A 173 8.63 -19.70 3.46
C THR A 173 8.24 -18.97 4.75
N LYS A 174 9.08 -18.06 5.26
CA LYS A 174 8.79 -17.24 6.45
C LYS A 174 8.79 -15.75 6.11
N GLY A 175 7.68 -15.27 5.57
CA GLY A 175 7.45 -13.84 5.37
C GLY A 175 6.51 -13.60 4.21
N SER A 176 5.23 -13.37 4.51
CA SER A 176 4.14 -13.13 3.57
C SER A 176 4.23 -11.80 2.80
N ASP A 177 5.42 -11.26 2.58
CA ASP A 177 5.59 -9.84 2.21
C ASP A 177 6.58 -9.57 1.06
N ARG A 178 6.94 -10.60 0.29
CA ARG A 178 7.86 -10.44 -0.86
C ARG A 178 7.22 -10.87 -2.17
N THR A 179 6.10 -10.22 -2.51
CA THR A 179 5.55 -10.26 -3.88
C THR A 179 6.43 -9.51 -4.87
N VAL A 180 7.24 -8.55 -4.41
CA VAL A 180 8.09 -7.69 -5.26
C VAL A 180 9.56 -8.06 -5.15
N ASP A 181 10.19 -8.35 -6.29
CA ASP A 181 11.62 -8.56 -6.39
C ASP A 181 12.41 -7.29 -6.03
N LEU A 182 13.50 -7.44 -5.25
CA LEU A 182 14.30 -6.31 -4.78
C LEU A 182 14.91 -5.49 -5.93
N GLY A 183 15.35 -6.14 -7.01
CA GLY A 183 15.88 -5.45 -8.19
C GLY A 183 14.79 -4.66 -8.93
N VAL A 184 13.58 -5.22 -9.01
CA VAL A 184 12.40 -4.52 -9.56
C VAL A 184 12.06 -3.29 -8.71
N ALA A 185 12.06 -3.44 -7.39
CA ALA A 185 11.81 -2.35 -6.45
C ALA A 185 12.84 -1.22 -6.59
N VAL A 186 14.14 -1.54 -6.63
CA VAL A 186 15.22 -0.56 -6.83
C VAL A 186 15.07 0.15 -8.17
N ALA A 187 14.78 -0.58 -9.25
CA ALA A 187 14.56 0.00 -10.57
C ALA A 187 13.35 0.95 -10.60
N TYR A 188 12.26 0.57 -9.94
CA TYR A 188 11.07 1.41 -9.78
C TYR A 188 11.38 2.69 -8.99
N GLY A 189 12.08 2.56 -7.85
CA GLY A 189 12.54 3.69 -7.03
C GLY A 189 13.42 4.68 -7.80
N LEU A 190 14.42 4.19 -8.52
CA LEU A 190 15.26 5.02 -9.40
C LEU A 190 14.44 5.72 -10.49
N SER A 191 13.46 5.04 -11.07
CA SER A 191 12.57 5.61 -12.08
C SER A 191 11.69 6.72 -11.52
N LEU A 192 11.15 6.54 -10.31
CA LEU A 192 10.44 7.59 -9.57
C LEU A 192 11.33 8.80 -9.33
N GLY A 193 12.55 8.58 -8.81
CA GLY A 193 13.49 9.66 -8.55
C GLY A 193 13.89 10.43 -9.81
N ALA A 194 14.04 9.74 -10.95
CA ALA A 194 14.42 10.35 -12.21
C ALA A 194 13.29 11.16 -12.89
N ARG A 195 12.02 10.77 -12.68
CA ARG A 195 10.86 11.46 -13.29
C ARG A 195 10.23 12.52 -12.41
N ALA A 196 10.17 12.29 -11.11
CA ALA A 196 9.49 13.20 -10.19
C ALA A 196 10.18 14.56 -10.16
N LYS A 197 9.38 15.63 -10.06
CA LYS A 197 9.91 16.92 -9.59
C LYS A 197 10.55 16.75 -8.20
N PRO A 198 11.52 17.60 -7.82
CA PRO A 198 12.22 17.44 -6.54
C PRO A 198 11.26 17.40 -5.36
N LEU A 199 11.22 16.26 -4.66
CA LEU A 199 10.33 16.05 -3.51
C LEU A 199 10.75 16.92 -2.33
N LEU A 200 12.06 17.16 -2.18
CA LEU A 200 12.61 18.04 -1.16
C LEU A 200 12.16 19.51 -1.34
N ALA A 201 11.79 19.91 -2.56
CA ALA A 201 11.34 21.27 -2.89
C ALA A 201 9.87 21.56 -2.51
N GLN A 202 9.09 20.55 -2.11
CA GLN A 202 7.67 20.73 -1.85
C GLN A 202 7.42 21.22 -0.42
N ARG A 203 6.45 22.13 -0.27
CA ARG A 203 5.88 22.54 1.02
C ARG A 203 4.71 21.63 1.39
N TRP A 204 5.02 20.41 1.80
CA TRP A 204 4.02 19.41 2.20
C TRP A 204 3.06 19.95 3.26
N GLU A 205 3.59 20.77 4.15
CA GLU A 205 2.92 21.38 5.28
C GLU A 205 1.74 22.29 4.87
N GLU A 206 1.74 22.82 3.63
CA GLU A 206 0.66 23.68 3.11
C GLU A 206 -0.47 22.89 2.43
N GLY A 207 -0.33 21.57 2.26
CA GLY A 207 -1.24 20.78 1.43
C GLY A 207 -1.63 19.44 2.03
N TRP A 208 -1.84 19.38 3.34
CA TRP A 208 -2.30 18.17 4.02
C TRP A 208 -3.68 17.70 3.53
N GLU A 209 -4.65 18.61 3.37
CA GLU A 209 -5.99 18.25 2.87
C GLU A 209 -6.06 18.07 1.34
N ARG A 210 -4.99 18.42 0.62
CA ARG A 210 -4.94 18.28 -0.84
C ARG A 210 -5.00 16.79 -1.22
N PRO A 211 -5.80 16.42 -2.25
CA PRO A 211 -5.83 15.04 -2.75
C PRO A 211 -4.43 14.52 -3.10
N LEU A 212 -4.14 13.28 -2.71
CA LEU A 212 -2.85 12.65 -2.99
C LEU A 212 -2.61 12.45 -4.49
N SER A 213 -3.68 12.24 -5.27
CA SER A 213 -3.65 12.22 -6.74
C SER A 213 -3.12 13.54 -7.32
N ASP A 214 -3.61 14.67 -6.83
CA ASP A 214 -3.22 15.98 -7.33
C ASP A 214 -1.75 16.29 -7.03
N TRP A 215 -1.24 15.80 -5.90
CA TRP A 215 0.19 15.85 -5.59
C TRP A 215 1.01 15.05 -6.60
N ARG A 216 0.60 13.81 -6.89
CA ARG A 216 1.27 12.92 -7.86
C ARG A 216 1.25 13.49 -9.28
N ASP A 217 0.14 14.10 -9.69
CA ASP A 217 0.01 14.79 -10.97
C ASP A 217 0.96 15.99 -11.05
N ALA A 218 0.97 16.83 -10.00
CA ALA A 218 1.86 17.98 -9.96
C ALA A 218 3.34 17.60 -9.95
N LEU A 219 3.68 16.45 -9.38
CA LEU A 219 5.03 15.88 -9.35
C LEU A 219 5.40 15.13 -10.64
N GLY A 220 4.43 14.81 -11.50
CA GLY A 220 4.65 14.10 -12.77
C GLY A 220 4.88 12.60 -12.61
N ILE A 221 4.32 11.97 -11.58
CA ILE A 221 4.52 10.54 -11.27
C ILE A 221 3.29 9.66 -11.38
N SER A 222 2.12 10.20 -11.74
CA SER A 222 0.86 9.43 -11.76
C SER A 222 0.92 8.18 -12.64
N ASP A 223 1.56 8.25 -13.81
CA ASP A 223 1.76 7.09 -14.69
C ASP A 223 2.64 6.01 -14.07
N LEU A 224 3.65 6.40 -13.27
CA LEU A 224 4.51 5.46 -12.56
C LEU A 224 3.75 4.81 -11.41
N ILE A 225 2.95 5.58 -10.67
CA ILE A 225 2.11 5.06 -9.59
C ILE A 225 1.10 4.03 -10.13
N ALA A 226 0.51 4.28 -11.30
CA ALA A 226 -0.37 3.31 -11.97
C ALA A 226 0.34 2.00 -12.37
N GLN A 227 1.67 2.03 -12.52
CA GLN A 227 2.51 0.88 -12.85
C GLN A 227 3.30 0.37 -11.64
N SER A 228 2.91 0.78 -10.43
CA SER A 228 3.60 0.39 -9.20
C SER A 228 3.64 -1.13 -9.07
N PRO A 229 4.80 -1.73 -8.75
CA PRO A 229 4.86 -3.15 -8.42
C PRO A 229 4.27 -3.44 -7.03
N PHE A 230 4.00 -2.42 -6.23
CA PHE A 230 3.50 -2.53 -4.87
C PHE A 230 1.97 -2.41 -4.81
N PRO A 231 1.31 -3.10 -3.86
CA PRO A 231 -0.11 -2.85 -3.59
C PRO A 231 -0.32 -1.41 -3.08
N PRO A 232 -1.51 -0.81 -3.32
CA PRO A 232 -1.84 0.52 -2.80
C PRO A 232 -1.71 0.58 -1.27
N LEU A 233 -1.16 1.69 -0.77
CA LEU A 233 -1.02 1.93 0.66
C LEU A 233 -2.38 2.05 1.37
N ALA A 234 -2.38 1.84 2.68
CA ALA A 234 -3.57 2.07 3.50
C ALA A 234 -3.97 3.56 3.43
N GLY A 235 -5.24 3.82 3.05
CA GLY A 235 -5.77 5.17 2.85
C GLY A 235 -5.52 5.76 1.46
N ASP A 236 -4.63 5.18 0.66
CA ASP A 236 -4.26 5.60 -0.70
C ASP A 236 -5.22 5.09 -1.78
N ARG A 237 -6.51 5.04 -1.45
CA ARG A 237 -7.55 4.62 -2.40
C ARG A 237 -8.49 5.80 -2.57
N SER A 238 -8.63 6.28 -3.82
CA SER A 238 -9.70 7.22 -4.14
C SER A 238 -11.05 6.50 -4.05
N PRO A 239 -12.12 7.18 -3.63
CA PRO A 239 -13.45 6.58 -3.66
C PRO A 239 -13.77 6.09 -5.08
N LEU A 240 -14.25 4.86 -5.21
CA LEU A 240 -14.73 4.39 -6.50
C LEU A 240 -15.80 5.36 -7.02
N PRO A 241 -15.68 5.88 -8.26
CA PRO A 241 -16.75 6.67 -8.84
C PRO A 241 -18.02 5.81 -8.95
N SER A 242 -19.19 6.32 -8.56
CA SER A 242 -20.43 5.53 -8.59
C SER A 242 -20.72 4.92 -9.97
N ALA A 243 -20.33 5.60 -11.06
CA ALA A 243 -20.53 5.12 -12.41
C ALA A 243 -19.71 3.86 -12.76
N THR A 244 -18.58 3.60 -12.10
CA THR A 244 -17.70 2.47 -12.46
C THR A 244 -18.18 1.16 -11.83
N ILE A 245 -18.75 1.21 -10.63
CA ILE A 245 -19.23 0.02 -9.91
C ILE A 245 -20.65 -0.42 -10.30
N VAL A 246 -21.48 0.48 -10.82
CA VAL A 246 -22.84 0.15 -11.28
C VAL A 246 -22.80 -0.91 -12.38
N GLY A 247 -23.62 -1.95 -12.22
CA GLY A 247 -23.71 -3.10 -13.11
C GLY A 247 -23.96 -4.42 -12.38
N SER A 248 -24.03 -5.49 -13.15
CA SER A 248 -24.04 -6.86 -12.65
C SER A 248 -22.65 -7.47 -12.78
N TRP A 249 -22.27 -8.28 -11.80
CA TRP A 249 -20.94 -8.86 -11.67
C TRP A 249 -21.09 -10.36 -11.41
N SER A 250 -20.25 -11.16 -12.06
CA SER A 250 -20.16 -12.62 -11.88
C SER A 250 -18.97 -12.95 -10.99
N LEU A 251 -19.15 -13.83 -10.02
CA LEU A 251 -18.07 -14.31 -9.17
C LEU A 251 -17.11 -15.18 -9.99
N GLU A 252 -15.80 -14.90 -9.89
CA GLU A 252 -14.73 -15.73 -10.48
C GLU A 252 -14.03 -16.57 -9.42
N SER A 253 -13.80 -15.98 -8.24
CA SER A 253 -13.06 -16.62 -7.16
C SER A 253 -13.58 -16.16 -5.80
N LEU A 254 -13.53 -17.07 -4.81
CA LEU A 254 -13.82 -16.78 -3.41
C LEU A 254 -12.87 -17.58 -2.53
N THR A 255 -11.99 -16.86 -1.83
CA THR A 255 -10.98 -17.44 -0.95
C THR A 255 -11.09 -16.89 0.47
N ILE A 256 -10.61 -17.67 1.44
CA ILE A 256 -10.40 -17.22 2.82
C ILE A 256 -8.92 -17.16 3.15
N ARG A 257 -8.55 -16.22 4.01
CA ARG A 257 -7.24 -16.17 4.67
C ARG A 257 -7.46 -16.13 6.18
N ASP A 258 -6.96 -17.14 6.88
CA ASP A 258 -6.97 -17.20 8.35
C ASP A 258 -6.02 -16.14 8.95
N ALA A 259 -6.33 -15.65 10.15
CA ALA A 259 -5.45 -14.75 10.89
C ALA A 259 -4.15 -15.48 11.31
N GLY A 260 -3.15 -15.47 10.41
CA GLY A 260 -1.85 -16.13 10.59
C GLY A 260 -1.49 -17.14 9.49
N GLY A 261 -2.43 -17.46 8.59
CA GLY A 261 -2.19 -18.31 7.42
C GLY A 261 -1.75 -17.48 6.21
N ALA A 262 -0.66 -17.88 5.55
CA ALA A 262 -0.15 -17.17 4.37
C ALA A 262 -0.94 -17.50 3.07
N GLU A 263 -1.55 -18.68 2.98
CA GLU A 263 -2.26 -19.13 1.77
C GLU A 263 -3.75 -18.82 1.80
N ALA A 264 -4.26 -18.36 0.64
CA ALA A 264 -5.68 -18.16 0.40
C ALA A 264 -6.32 -19.49 -0.02
N VAL A 265 -7.30 -19.97 0.75
CA VAL A 265 -7.95 -21.27 0.51
C VAL A 265 -9.27 -21.07 -0.24
N PRO A 266 -9.50 -21.72 -1.41
CA PRO A 266 -10.77 -21.66 -2.11
C PRO A 266 -11.87 -22.42 -1.35
N ILE A 267 -12.78 -21.70 -0.69
CA ILE A 267 -13.74 -22.33 0.23
C ILE A 267 -14.86 -23.11 -0.47
N TRP A 268 -15.15 -22.78 -1.72
CA TRP A 268 -16.23 -23.40 -2.51
C TRP A 268 -15.71 -24.00 -3.83
N GLY A 269 -14.43 -24.37 -3.84
CA GLY A 269 -13.73 -24.89 -5.02
C GLY A 269 -13.27 -23.78 -5.97
N GLU A 270 -12.69 -24.19 -7.09
CA GLU A 270 -12.05 -23.27 -8.05
C GLU A 270 -13.04 -22.45 -8.91
N GLN A 271 -14.31 -22.86 -8.96
CA GLN A 271 -15.34 -22.22 -9.79
C GLN A 271 -16.62 -21.97 -8.99
N PRO A 272 -16.60 -21.11 -7.96
CA PRO A 272 -17.81 -20.79 -7.22
C PRO A 272 -18.81 -20.03 -8.11
N LEU A 273 -20.09 -20.06 -7.74
CA LEU A 273 -21.13 -19.29 -8.44
C LEU A 273 -21.53 -18.08 -7.62
N GLY A 274 -21.75 -16.94 -8.27
CA GLY A 274 -22.31 -15.79 -7.58
C GLY A 274 -22.62 -14.64 -8.50
N GLN A 275 -23.58 -13.82 -8.08
CA GLN A 275 -23.94 -12.58 -8.71
C GLN A 275 -23.98 -11.45 -7.68
N LEU A 276 -23.32 -10.35 -8.01
CA LEU A 276 -23.36 -9.10 -7.27
C LEU A 276 -23.88 -8.03 -8.21
N THR A 277 -24.87 -7.25 -7.77
CA THR A 277 -25.46 -6.17 -8.56
C THR A 277 -25.37 -4.89 -7.76
N TYR A 278 -24.90 -3.82 -8.41
CA TYR A 278 -24.99 -2.44 -7.93
C TYR A 278 -25.85 -1.63 -8.89
N THR A 279 -26.87 -0.96 -8.36
CA THR A 279 -27.80 -0.16 -9.15
C THR A 279 -27.49 1.34 -9.01
N ALA A 280 -27.83 2.12 -10.04
CA ALA A 280 -27.57 3.55 -10.05
C ALA A 280 -28.35 4.34 -8.96
N ASP A 281 -29.44 3.77 -8.45
CA ASP A 281 -30.23 4.32 -7.34
C ASP A 281 -29.69 3.94 -5.95
N GLY A 282 -28.48 3.38 -5.87
CA GLY A 282 -27.79 3.15 -4.60
C GLY A 282 -28.18 1.86 -3.88
N ARG A 283 -28.69 0.85 -4.61
CA ARG A 283 -29.01 -0.46 -4.05
C ARG A 283 -28.01 -1.52 -4.49
N MET A 284 -27.87 -2.55 -3.66
CA MET A 284 -27.07 -3.71 -3.99
C MET A 284 -27.72 -5.02 -3.56
N SER A 285 -27.39 -6.08 -4.27
CA SER A 285 -27.69 -7.46 -3.87
C SER A 285 -26.53 -8.39 -4.20
N ALA A 286 -26.21 -9.31 -3.31
CA ALA A 286 -25.22 -10.34 -3.52
C ALA A 286 -25.84 -11.72 -3.23
N VAL A 287 -25.68 -12.65 -4.16
CA VAL A 287 -26.07 -14.05 -3.99
C VAL A 287 -24.90 -14.90 -4.47
N LEU A 288 -24.45 -15.82 -3.63
CA LEU A 288 -23.32 -16.69 -3.91
C LEU A 288 -23.63 -18.12 -3.46
N CYS A 289 -23.09 -19.11 -4.15
CA CYS A 289 -23.17 -20.50 -3.73
C CYS A 289 -22.02 -21.35 -4.29
N LYS A 290 -21.81 -22.50 -3.66
CA LYS A 290 -20.89 -23.53 -4.16
C LYS A 290 -21.39 -24.10 -5.49
N ALA A 291 -20.50 -24.27 -6.46
CA ALA A 291 -20.82 -24.91 -7.73
C ALA A 291 -21.01 -26.42 -7.60
N GLY A 292 -21.78 -26.98 -8.54
CA GLY A 292 -22.11 -28.41 -8.60
C GLY A 292 -23.36 -28.77 -7.79
N ARG A 293 -23.70 -30.07 -7.78
CA ARG A 293 -24.81 -30.57 -6.96
C ARG A 293 -24.34 -30.80 -5.53
N SER A 294 -24.87 -30.01 -4.60
CA SER A 294 -24.72 -30.23 -3.16
C SER A 294 -25.77 -31.18 -2.58
N THR A 295 -26.69 -31.71 -3.40
CA THR A 295 -27.73 -32.66 -2.99
C THR A 295 -27.89 -33.80 -3.99
N ARG A 296 -28.22 -34.99 -3.48
CA ARG A 296 -28.57 -36.17 -4.28
C ARG A 296 -30.05 -36.15 -4.65
N SER A 297 -30.85 -35.37 -3.93
CA SER A 297 -32.28 -35.23 -4.15
C SER A 297 -32.59 -34.48 -5.45
N PRO A 298 -33.72 -34.78 -6.11
CA PRO A 298 -34.07 -34.18 -7.40
C PRO A 298 -34.39 -32.69 -7.31
N SER A 299 -34.71 -32.18 -6.11
CA SER A 299 -34.92 -30.76 -5.82
C SER A 299 -34.65 -30.46 -4.34
N ALA A 300 -34.41 -29.18 -4.01
CA ALA A 300 -34.24 -28.74 -2.62
C ALA A 300 -35.46 -29.04 -1.73
N GLY A 301 -36.68 -29.02 -2.29
CA GLY A 301 -37.90 -29.35 -1.55
C GLY A 301 -38.09 -30.85 -1.27
N ALA A 302 -37.39 -31.72 -2.00
CA ALA A 302 -37.37 -33.16 -1.79
C ALA A 302 -36.19 -33.62 -0.91
N ALA A 303 -35.25 -32.72 -0.64
CA ALA A 303 -34.07 -32.99 0.18
C ALA A 303 -34.45 -33.17 1.65
N ASP A 304 -33.75 -34.06 2.35
CA ASP A 304 -33.91 -34.20 3.79
C ASP A 304 -33.33 -32.98 4.54
N VAL A 305 -33.58 -32.90 5.85
CA VAL A 305 -33.15 -31.78 6.69
C VAL A 305 -31.62 -31.59 6.67
N ALA A 306 -30.85 -32.68 6.59
CA ALA A 306 -29.39 -32.61 6.58
C ALA A 306 -28.88 -32.04 5.25
N GLU A 307 -29.44 -32.49 4.13
CA GLU A 307 -29.15 -31.94 2.81
C GLU A 307 -29.58 -30.47 2.67
N GLN A 308 -30.75 -30.10 3.22
CA GLN A 308 -31.21 -28.70 3.24
C GLN A 308 -30.29 -27.80 4.06
N ALA A 309 -29.82 -28.28 5.22
CA ALA A 309 -28.85 -27.55 6.03
C ALA A 309 -27.51 -27.39 5.30
N ASP A 310 -27.07 -28.39 4.55
CA ASP A 310 -25.83 -28.30 3.76
C ASP A 310 -25.96 -27.31 2.58
N LEU A 311 -27.09 -27.30 1.89
CA LEU A 311 -27.40 -26.30 0.85
C LEU A 311 -27.35 -24.87 1.41
N PHE A 312 -27.94 -24.66 2.59
CA PHE A 312 -27.92 -23.36 3.26
C PHE A 312 -26.50 -22.95 3.69
N ARG A 313 -25.67 -23.88 4.22
CA ARG A 313 -24.27 -23.58 4.59
C ARG A 313 -23.39 -23.19 3.41
N HIS A 314 -23.72 -23.67 2.22
CA HIS A 314 -22.98 -23.43 0.98
C HIS A 314 -23.65 -22.41 0.05
N SER A 315 -24.60 -21.63 0.56
CA SER A 315 -25.20 -20.50 -0.15
C SER A 315 -25.31 -19.30 0.78
N TYR A 316 -25.17 -18.11 0.21
CA TYR A 316 -25.27 -16.88 0.97
C TYR A 316 -25.95 -15.81 0.13
N GLY A 317 -26.86 -15.07 0.73
CA GLY A 317 -27.65 -14.06 0.03
C GLY A 317 -27.93 -12.88 0.95
N TYR A 318 -27.69 -11.66 0.46
CA TYR A 318 -28.05 -10.44 1.16
C TYR A 318 -28.24 -9.27 0.19
N ALA A 319 -28.97 -8.25 0.63
CA ALA A 319 -29.28 -7.06 -0.14
C ALA A 319 -29.50 -5.85 0.76
N GLY A 320 -29.37 -4.66 0.18
CA GLY A 320 -29.60 -3.41 0.89
C GLY A 320 -29.21 -2.19 0.06
N ARG A 321 -28.87 -1.10 0.76
CA ARG A 321 -28.27 0.09 0.15
C ARG A 321 -26.76 -0.01 0.16
N TYR A 322 -26.09 0.81 -0.63
CA TYR A 322 -24.64 0.96 -0.51
C TYR A 322 -24.22 2.42 -0.52
N SER A 323 -23.08 2.68 0.12
CA SER A 323 -22.36 3.95 0.01
C SER A 323 -20.91 3.67 -0.40
N LEU A 324 -20.30 4.64 -1.08
CA LEU A 324 -18.91 4.55 -1.53
C LEU A 324 -18.02 5.35 -0.59
N THR A 325 -16.86 4.77 -0.32
CA THR A 325 -15.81 5.31 0.55
C THR A 325 -14.49 5.25 -0.19
N ALA A 326 -13.47 5.93 0.32
CA ALA A 326 -12.11 5.82 -0.20
C ALA A 326 -11.62 4.37 -0.29
N ALA A 327 -11.84 3.57 0.77
CA ALA A 327 -11.38 2.19 0.83
C ALA A 327 -12.19 1.22 -0.06
N GLY A 328 -13.44 1.59 -0.40
CA GLY A 328 -14.31 0.79 -1.25
C GLY A 328 -15.79 1.03 -1.01
N VAL A 329 -16.56 -0.02 -0.77
CA VAL A 329 -18.01 0.05 -0.63
C VAL A 329 -18.47 -0.36 0.77
N VAL A 330 -19.49 0.30 1.29
CA VAL A 330 -20.19 -0.13 2.52
C VAL A 330 -21.56 -0.62 2.11
N HIS A 331 -21.87 -1.87 2.43
CA HIS A 331 -23.23 -2.40 2.26
C HIS A 331 -24.02 -2.16 3.55
N HIS A 332 -25.09 -1.39 3.44
CA HIS A 332 -26.06 -1.18 4.52
C HIS A 332 -27.13 -2.26 4.40
N VAL A 333 -26.97 -3.34 5.15
CA VAL A 333 -27.72 -4.58 4.94
C VAL A 333 -29.16 -4.44 5.43
N GLU A 334 -30.12 -4.64 4.53
CA GLU A 334 -31.57 -4.59 4.82
C GLU A 334 -32.19 -6.00 4.86
N VAL A 335 -31.64 -6.93 4.08
CA VAL A 335 -32.09 -8.32 3.97
C VAL A 335 -30.87 -9.24 3.93
N ALA A 336 -30.85 -10.31 4.70
CA ALA A 336 -29.78 -11.30 4.67
C ALA A 336 -30.27 -12.70 5.08
N ALA A 337 -29.60 -13.73 4.58
CA ALA A 337 -29.78 -15.12 5.02
C ALA A 337 -29.31 -15.32 6.47
N ASP A 338 -28.28 -14.61 6.90
CA ASP A 338 -27.85 -14.53 8.30
C ASP A 338 -28.54 -13.34 8.99
N PRO A 339 -29.44 -13.59 9.97
CA PRO A 339 -30.14 -12.53 10.67
C PRO A 339 -29.23 -11.54 11.39
N ASN A 340 -28.02 -11.95 11.78
CA ASN A 340 -27.09 -11.07 12.50
C ASN A 340 -26.53 -9.93 11.63
N TRP A 341 -26.64 -10.05 10.31
CA TRP A 341 -26.21 -9.00 9.39
C TRP A 341 -27.28 -7.94 9.16
N ILE A 342 -28.55 -8.22 9.46
CA ILE A 342 -29.66 -7.31 9.17
C ILE A 342 -29.51 -6.04 10.02
N GLY A 343 -29.50 -4.87 9.37
CA GLY A 343 -29.31 -3.57 10.00
C GLY A 343 -27.85 -3.21 10.30
N THR A 344 -26.89 -4.02 9.85
CA THR A 344 -25.45 -3.77 10.04
C THR A 344 -24.80 -3.14 8.81
N ASP A 345 -23.69 -2.45 9.04
CA ASP A 345 -22.82 -1.93 8.00
C ASP A 345 -21.67 -2.88 7.73
N GLN A 346 -21.56 -3.27 6.47
CA GLN A 346 -20.61 -4.25 5.98
C GLN A 346 -19.56 -3.55 5.12
N HIS A 347 -18.42 -3.24 5.73
CA HIS A 347 -17.31 -2.58 5.06
C HIS A 347 -16.58 -3.55 4.13
N ARG A 348 -16.39 -3.13 2.87
CA ARG A 348 -15.75 -3.91 1.81
C ARG A 348 -14.65 -3.08 1.19
N ILE A 349 -13.42 -3.57 1.33
CA ILE A 349 -12.25 -2.98 0.70
C ILE A 349 -12.30 -3.41 -0.77
N THR A 350 -12.28 -2.47 -1.70
CA THR A 350 -12.44 -2.78 -3.13
C THR A 350 -11.24 -2.34 -3.95
N HIS A 351 -10.91 -3.13 -4.96
CA HIS A 351 -10.01 -2.76 -6.04
C HIS A 351 -10.71 -3.03 -7.37
N LEU A 352 -10.82 -2.02 -8.22
CA LEU A 352 -11.43 -2.15 -9.54
C LEU A 352 -10.37 -1.89 -10.60
N GLU A 353 -10.12 -2.89 -11.44
CA GLU A 353 -9.23 -2.79 -12.58
C GLU A 353 -9.93 -3.36 -13.81
N ASN A 354 -10.12 -2.52 -14.84
CA ASN A 354 -10.92 -2.85 -16.02
C ASN A 354 -12.33 -3.34 -15.62
N ASP A 355 -12.69 -4.55 -16.07
CA ASP A 355 -13.95 -5.23 -15.73
C ASP A 355 -13.79 -6.23 -14.58
N GLN A 356 -12.75 -6.10 -13.75
CA GLN A 356 -12.53 -6.97 -12.59
C GLN A 356 -12.57 -6.18 -11.28
N LEU A 357 -13.50 -6.56 -10.40
CA LEU A 357 -13.69 -6.00 -9.07
C LEU A 357 -13.26 -7.01 -8.02
N THR A 358 -12.19 -6.71 -7.28
CA THR A 358 -11.77 -7.47 -6.11
C THR A 358 -12.37 -6.85 -4.87
N ILE A 359 -13.01 -7.67 -4.03
CA ILE A 359 -13.61 -7.28 -2.76
C ILE A 359 -12.94 -8.08 -1.64
N THR A 360 -12.37 -7.38 -0.66
CA THR A 360 -11.76 -7.96 0.53
C THR A 360 -12.51 -7.52 1.79
N THR A 361 -12.72 -8.41 2.75
CA THR A 361 -13.25 -8.07 4.08
C THR A 361 -12.11 -7.88 5.09
N THR A 362 -12.33 -7.06 6.12
CA THR A 362 -11.53 -7.18 7.35
C THR A 362 -11.75 -8.56 7.97
N ALA A 363 -10.89 -8.98 8.91
CA ALA A 363 -11.08 -10.24 9.61
C ALA A 363 -12.45 -10.27 10.30
N ILE A 364 -13.29 -11.24 9.92
CA ILE A 364 -14.64 -11.43 10.44
C ILE A 364 -14.82 -12.87 10.92
N PRO A 365 -15.70 -13.12 11.90
CA PRO A 365 -16.09 -14.47 12.26
C PRO A 365 -16.58 -15.25 11.03
N SER A 366 -16.10 -16.48 10.87
CA SER A 366 -16.38 -17.35 9.74
C SER A 366 -17.32 -18.49 10.15
N VAL A 367 -18.20 -18.93 9.24
CA VAL A 367 -18.97 -20.17 9.42
C VAL A 367 -18.18 -21.42 9.01
N VAL A 368 -17.03 -21.24 8.35
CA VAL A 368 -16.17 -22.33 7.86
C VAL A 368 -14.85 -22.46 8.62
N SER A 369 -14.48 -21.49 9.47
CA SER A 369 -13.25 -21.50 10.28
C SER A 369 -13.56 -21.05 11.72
N PRO A 370 -12.95 -21.65 12.76
CA PRO A 370 -13.15 -21.25 14.15
C PRO A 370 -12.48 -19.90 14.50
N ASP A 371 -11.48 -19.47 13.71
CA ASP A 371 -10.78 -18.20 13.89
C ASP A 371 -11.34 -17.11 12.95
N PRO A 372 -11.20 -15.81 13.28
CA PRO A 372 -11.56 -14.73 12.35
C PRO A 372 -10.76 -14.83 11.04
N VAL A 373 -11.47 -14.76 9.91
CA VAL A 373 -10.86 -14.85 8.57
C VAL A 373 -11.16 -13.60 7.76
N SER A 374 -10.28 -13.27 6.82
CA SER A 374 -10.62 -12.33 5.76
C SER A 374 -11.07 -13.10 4.52
N TYR A 375 -12.11 -12.60 3.86
CA TYR A 375 -12.58 -13.12 2.58
C TYR A 375 -12.03 -12.25 1.45
N GLU A 376 -11.63 -12.88 0.35
CA GLU A 376 -11.32 -12.20 -0.90
C GLU A 376 -12.20 -12.79 -2.01
N ALA A 377 -12.96 -11.93 -2.67
CA ALA A 377 -13.84 -12.29 -3.76
C ALA A 377 -13.45 -11.50 -5.01
N ILE A 378 -13.18 -12.21 -6.11
CA ILE A 378 -12.87 -11.60 -7.40
C ILE A 378 -14.12 -11.72 -8.28
N TRP A 379 -14.56 -10.60 -8.83
CA TRP A 379 -15.77 -10.48 -9.63
C TRP A 379 -15.45 -9.92 -11.01
N ARG A 380 -16.08 -10.47 -12.06
CA ARG A 380 -16.02 -9.92 -13.42
C ARG A 380 -17.32 -9.22 -13.79
N LYS A 381 -17.23 -8.03 -14.37
CA LYS A 381 -18.38 -7.28 -14.87
C LYS A 381 -19.07 -8.05 -15.98
N LEU A 382 -20.38 -8.20 -15.87
CA LEU A 382 -21.20 -8.81 -16.92
C LEU A 382 -21.48 -7.77 -18.01
N PRO A 383 -21.52 -8.17 -19.29
CA PRO A 383 -21.91 -7.29 -20.38
C PRO A 383 -23.29 -6.69 -20.14
N SER A 384 -23.46 -5.43 -20.50
CA SER A 384 -24.80 -4.84 -20.52
C SER A 384 -25.67 -5.60 -21.52
N ALA A 385 -26.92 -5.89 -21.15
CA ALA A 385 -27.85 -6.65 -22.00
C ALA A 385 -28.08 -6.00 -23.39
N GLN A 386 -27.80 -4.70 -23.54
CA GLN A 386 -27.86 -3.99 -24.82
C GLN A 386 -26.68 -4.32 -25.76
N ALA A 387 -25.49 -4.64 -25.24
CA ALA A 387 -24.34 -5.01 -26.06
C ALA A 387 -24.43 -6.45 -26.61
N ALA A 388 -25.10 -7.36 -25.89
CA ALA A 388 -25.25 -8.77 -26.29
C ALA A 388 -26.23 -9.00 -27.46
N ILE A 389 -27.08 -8.01 -27.79
CA ILE A 389 -28.07 -8.10 -28.88
C ILE A 389 -27.45 -7.70 -30.24
N ALA A 390 -26.26 -7.09 -30.25
CA ALA A 390 -25.64 -6.54 -31.46
C ALA A 390 -24.81 -7.53 -32.28
N THR A 391 -24.77 -8.83 -31.92
CA THR A 391 -24.07 -9.86 -32.70
C THR A 391 -25.09 -10.79 -33.37
N PRO A 392 -25.43 -10.61 -34.66
CA PRO A 392 -26.23 -11.58 -35.39
C PRO A 392 -25.39 -12.83 -35.66
N ARG A 393 -26.04 -13.99 -35.61
CA ARG A 393 -25.50 -15.29 -36.04
C ARG A 393 -25.12 -15.31 -37.51
#